data_AF-A0AAV6B2N2-F1
#
_entry.id   AF-A0AAV6B2N2-F1
#
_cell.length_a   1.000
_cell.length_b   1.000
_cell.length_c   1.000
_cell.angle_alpha   90.00
_cell.angle_beta   90.00
_cell.angle_gamma   90.00
#
_symmetry.space_group_name_H-M   'P 1'
#
loop_
_entity.id
_entity.type
_entity.pdbx_description
1 polymer ?
#
loop_
_entity_poly.entity_id
_entity_poly.type
_entity_poly.pdbx_seq_one_letter_code
_entity_poly.pdbx_strand_id
1 'polypeptide(L)' 'MNITLPPELEAYVEERVRIGSFASSAEFIAEAVRRKMETDAWMEQKVLEAEQTELSPLTQDDLDSVRRLIRQPRGPSGS' A
#
# COMPACT_ATOMS: atom_id res chain seq x y z
N MET A 1 -9.06 -4.45 -25.41
CA MET A 1 -8.12 -5.38 -24.76
C MET A 1 -8.94 -6.55 -24.27
N ASN A 2 -8.66 -7.78 -24.74
CA ASN A 2 -9.37 -8.97 -24.27
C ASN A 2 -8.48 -9.66 -23.24
N ILE A 3 -8.91 -9.69 -21.98
CA ILE A 3 -8.14 -10.23 -20.86
C ILE A 3 -8.93 -11.40 -20.32
N THR A 4 -8.35 -12.60 -20.35
CA THR A 4 -8.95 -13.76 -19.70
C THR A 4 -8.50 -13.78 -18.25
N LEU A 5 -9.46 -13.77 -17.34
CA LEU A 5 -9.20 -13.90 -15.92
C LEU A 5 -9.40 -15.37 -15.51
N PRO A 6 -8.65 -15.85 -14.50
CA PRO A 6 -9.01 -17.06 -13.77
C PRO A 6 -10.44 -16.96 -13.22
N PRO A 7 -11.20 -18.08 -13.18
CA PRO A 7 -12.60 -18.07 -12.74
C PRO A 7 -12.83 -17.43 -11.35
N GLU A 8 -11.88 -17.61 -10.44
CA GLU A 8 -11.94 -17.04 -9.09
C GLU A 8 -11.85 -15.51 -9.11
N LEU A 9 -11.06 -14.96 -10.04
CA LEU A 9 -10.94 -13.51 -10.22
C LEU A 9 -12.14 -12.92 -10.96
N GLU A 10 -12.74 -13.65 -11.90
CA GLU A 10 -14.01 -13.24 -12.54
C GLU A 10 -15.12 -13.10 -11.49
N ALA A 11 -15.32 -14.15 -10.68
CA ALA A 11 -16.32 -14.13 -9.61
C ALA A 11 -16.09 -12.98 -8.62
N TYR A 12 -14.84 -12.69 -8.28
CA TYR A 12 -14.48 -11.57 -7.42
C TYR A 12 -14.83 -10.22 -8.06
N VAL A 13 -14.48 -10.00 -9.33
CA VAL A 13 -14.78 -8.74 -10.04
C VAL A 13 -16.30 -8.53 -10.16
N GLU A 14 -17.04 -9.58 -10.53
CA GLU A 14 -18.50 -9.54 -10.62
C GLU A 14 -19.13 -9.16 -9.28
N GLU A 15 -18.67 -9.74 -8.18
CA GLU A 15 -19.15 -9.40 -6.83
C GLU A 15 -18.89 -7.93 -6.50
N ARG A 16 -17.72 -7.39 -6.83
CA ARG A 16 -17.36 -5.99 -6.59
C ARG A 16 -18.24 -5.01 -7.38
N VAL A 17 -18.64 -5.37 -8.60
CA VAL A 17 -19.60 -4.60 -9.40
C VAL A 17 -21.01 -4.74 -8.80
N ARG A 18 -21.42 -5.95 -8.42
CA ARG A 18 -22.75 -6.25 -7.87
C ARG A 18 -23.04 -5.47 -6.58
N ILE A 19 -22.06 -5.33 -5.70
CA ILE A 19 -22.19 -4.53 -4.46
C ILE A 19 -22.14 -3.02 -4.69
N GLY A 20 -22.07 -2.57 -5.95
CA GLY A 20 -22.06 -1.17 -6.34
C GLY A 20 -20.76 -0.44 -6.03
N SER A 21 -19.66 -1.16 -5.76
CA SER A 21 -18.35 -0.52 -5.55
C SER A 21 -17.76 0.03 -6.85
N PHE A 22 -18.22 -0.49 -8.01
CA PHE A 22 -17.81 -0.08 -9.36
C PHE A 22 -19.00 -0.22 -10.31
N ALA A 23 -19.10 0.64 -11.31
CA ALA A 23 -20.17 0.60 -12.31
C ALA A 23 -19.96 -0.48 -13.39
N SER A 24 -18.72 -0.96 -13.58
CA SER A 24 -18.42 -2.05 -14.51
C SER A 24 -17.13 -2.80 -14.16
N SER A 25 -16.97 -4.00 -14.71
CA SER A 25 -15.73 -4.77 -14.61
C SER A 25 -14.54 -4.02 -15.21
N ALA A 26 -14.74 -3.26 -16.30
CA ALA A 26 -13.69 -2.47 -16.93
C ALA A 26 -13.19 -1.35 -16.01
N GLU A 27 -14.10 -0.68 -15.29
CA GLU A 27 -13.76 0.33 -14.30
C GLU A 27 -12.98 -0.27 -13.13
N PHE A 28 -13.43 -1.42 -12.62
CA PHE A 28 -12.71 -2.16 -11.57
C PHE A 28 -11.26 -2.46 -12.00
N ILE A 29 -11.08 -3.00 -13.21
CA ILE A 29 -9.76 -3.37 -13.72
C ILE A 29 -8.88 -2.13 -13.94
N ALA A 30 -9.43 -1.04 -14.47
CA ALA A 30 -8.69 0.21 -14.65
C ALA A 30 -8.18 0.76 -13.31
N GLU A 31 -9.03 0.76 -12.28
CA GLU A 31 -8.65 1.19 -10.94
C GLU A 31 -7.60 0.25 -10.31
N ALA A 32 -7.75 -1.07 -10.49
CA ALA A 32 -6.78 -2.04 -10.00
C ALA A 32 -5.39 -1.84 -10.63
N VAL A 33 -5.33 -1.61 -11.95
CA VAL A 33 -4.09 -1.30 -12.67
C VAL A 33 -3.50 0.02 -12.18
N ARG A 34 -4.32 1.06 -12.02
CA ARG A 34 -3.87 2.36 -11.51
C ARG A 34 -3.22 2.23 -10.13
N ARG A 35 -3.90 1.56 -9.18
CA ARG A 35 -3.36 1.34 -7.82
C ARG A 35 -2.07 0.55 -7.83
N LYS A 36 -1.96 -0.45 -8.71
CA LYS A 36 -0.73 -1.21 -8.88
C LYS A 36 0.40 -0.28 -9.34
N MET A 37 0.17 0.54 -10.36
CA MET A 37 1.18 1.50 -10.84
C MET A 37 1.59 2.51 -9.77
N GLU A 38 0.62 3.04 -9.01
CA GLU A 38 0.90 3.96 -7.89
C GLU A 38 1.72 3.27 -6.78
N THR A 39 1.41 2.01 -6.45
CA THR A 39 2.15 1.23 -5.45
C THR A 39 3.57 0.92 -5.93
N ASP A 40 3.72 0.50 -7.18
CA ASP A 40 5.02 0.20 -7.78
C ASP A 40 5.90 1.47 -7.79
N ALA A 41 5.34 2.62 -8.21
CA ALA A 41 6.04 3.90 -8.21
C ALA A 41 6.44 4.35 -6.81
N TRP A 42 5.56 4.18 -5.81
CA TRP A 42 5.87 4.48 -4.42
C TRP A 42 7.00 3.59 -3.88
N MET A 43 6.98 2.29 -4.18
CA MET A 43 8.06 1.36 -3.79
C MET A 43 9.38 1.74 -4.45
N GLU A 44 9.39 2.03 -5.74
CA GLU A 44 10.58 2.47 -6.48
C GLU A 44 11.17 3.75 -5.86
N GLN A 45 10.32 4.74 -5.56
CA GLN A 45 10.76 5.95 -4.89
C GLN A 45 11.41 5.65 -3.52
N LYS A 46 10.83 4.75 -2.72
CA LYS A 46 11.39 4.40 -1.40
C LYS A 46 12.74 3.70 -1.51
N VAL A 47 12.93 2.86 -2.53
CA VAL A 47 14.22 2.23 -2.82
C VAL A 47 15.25 3.30 -3.20
N LEU A 48 14.91 4.22 -4.11
CA LEU A 48 15.81 5.32 -4.52
C LEU A 48 16.18 6.25 -3.35
N GLU A 49 15.23 6.56 -2.46
CA GLU A 49 15.48 7.33 -1.24
C GLU A 49 16.48 6.60 -0.32
N ALA A 50 16.32 5.28 -0.17
CA ALA A 50 17.21 4.47 0.65
C ALA A 50 18.62 4.37 0.05
N GLU A 51 18.75 4.25 -1.27
CA GLU A 51 20.06 4.21 -1.96
C GLU A 51 20.86 5.49 -1.79
N GLN A 52 20.19 6.64 -1.65
CA GLN A 52 20.84 7.94 -1.42
C GLN A 52 21.20 8.18 0.05
N THR A 53 20.80 7.29 0.95
CA THR A 53 21.01 7.43 2.39
C THR A 53 22.28 6.68 2.81
N GLU A 54 23.08 7.30 3.68
CA GLU A 54 24.25 6.64 4.26
C GLU A 54 23.82 5.47 5.14
N LEU A 55 24.30 4.27 4.81
CA LEU A 55 23.99 3.05 5.56
C LEU A 55 24.81 3.02 6.85
N SER A 56 24.13 3.00 7.99
CA SER A 56 24.72 2.70 9.29
C SER A 56 24.20 1.36 9.83
N PRO A 57 25.01 0.61 10.59
CA PRO A 57 24.54 -0.61 11.24
C PRO A 57 23.39 -0.31 12.19
N LEU A 58 22.32 -1.10 12.14
CA LEU A 58 21.23 -1.02 13.10
C LEU A 58 21.72 -1.46 14.49
N THR A 59 21.70 -0.56 15.47
CA THR A 59 22.19 -0.82 16.82
C THR A 59 21.07 -1.11 17.82
N GLN A 60 21.45 -1.61 19.01
CA GLN A 60 20.50 -1.81 20.11
C GLN A 60 19.91 -0.48 20.60
N ASP A 61 20.69 0.60 20.57
CA ASP A 61 20.25 1.95 20.97
C ASP A 61 19.19 2.50 20.01
N ASP A 62 19.28 2.18 18.71
CA ASP A 62 18.25 2.53 17.72
C ASP A 62 16.93 1.84 18.04
N LEU A 63 16.98 0.53 18.34
CA LEU A 63 15.81 -0.26 18.72
C LEU A 63 15.18 0.24 20.02
N ASP A 64 16.00 0.57 21.02
CA ASP A 64 15.53 1.09 22.30
C ASP A 64 14.97 2.51 22.18
N SER A 65 15.47 3.31 21.22
CA SER A 65 14.90 4.61 20.87
C SER A 65 13.53 4.47 20.22
N VAL A 66 13.33 3.52 19.31
CA VAL A 66 12.01 3.22 18.72
C VAL A 66 11.02 2.74 19.78
N ARG A 67 11.44 1.85 20.70
CA ARG A 67 10.60 1.38 21.81
C ARG A 67 10.16 2.52 22.72
N ARG A 68 11.05 3.48 23.00
CA ARG A 68 10.73 4.69 23.79
C ARG A 68 9.72 5.57 23.07
N LEU A 69 9.86 5.76 21.75
CA LEU A 69 8.92 6.54 20.93
C LEU A 69 7.50 5.96 20.99
N ILE A 70 7.36 4.64 20.83
CA ILE A 70 6.06 3.94 20.85
C ILE A 70 5.43 3.94 22.25
N ARG A 71 6.26 3.92 23.31
CA ARG A 71 5.78 3.96 24.70
C ARG A 71 5.36 5.34 25.18
N GLN A 72 5.72 6.42 24.49
CA GLN A 72 5.14 7.72 24.81
C GLN A 72 3.68 7.71 24.33
N PRO A 73 2.69 7.77 25.24
CA PRO A 73 1.32 8.02 24.80
C PRO A 73 1.34 9.36 24.05
N ARG A 74 0.77 9.40 22.84
CA ARG A 74 0.33 10.66 22.27
C ARG A 74 -0.60 11.29 23.31
N GLY A 75 -0.12 12.29 24.05
CA GLY A 75 -0.92 13.05 25.00
C GLY A 75 -2.16 13.59 24.29
N PRO A 76 -3.30 13.71 25.01
CA PRO A 76 -4.61 13.88 24.40
C PRO A 76 -4.66 15.16 23.56
N SER A 77 -5.27 15.06 22.39
CA SER A 77 -5.91 16.17 21.71
C SER A 77 -6.96 16.79 22.64
N GLY A 78 -6.84 18.09 22.96
CA GLY A 78 -7.94 18.87 23.51
C GLY A 78 -7.54 20.05 24.40
N SER A 79 -7.46 21.24 23.82
CA SER A 79 -8.23 22.46 24.18
C SER A 79 -7.95 23.56 23.17
#